data_AF-A0A485KWD7-F1
#
_entry.id   AF-A0A485KWD7-F1
#
_cell.length_a   1.000
_cell.length_b   1.000
_cell.length_c   1.000
_cell.angle_alpha   90.00
_cell.angle_beta   90.00
_cell.angle_gamma   90.00
#
_symmetry.space_group_name_H-M   'P 1'
#
loop_
_entity.id
_entity.type
_entity.pdbx_description
1 polymer ?
#
loop_
_entity_poly.entity_id
_entity_poly.type
_entity_poly.pdbx_seq_one_letter_code
_entity_poly.pdbx_strand_id
1 'polypeptide(L)'
;MLSQLSRSVRRATGVRSLSTSAPYVIPEFPSLLEDIERDAAKNKFIKVSKLTNLFKQVTTKEQLDTATQVFKVYERKFIDPTENTAGEFLKACLKHDAGDVALTAFANNFRVGLFVTAGPLNKLLAHFHAKNDDASIVATFDETNKYDIKLNATTYRYVINALLRSGDADKALELINTAASKKSLAVDTCNEAITLLVEAGAHDKVSDVVAAMTSNGIEANDATKALADAAAAATAAVEEATIEEPSAEVETDEAKDKPSA
;
A
#
# COMPACT_ATOMS: atom_id res chain seq x y z
N MET A 1 54.65 -66.85 20.46
CA MET A 1 53.32 -66.25 20.67
C MET A 1 53.52 -64.74 20.81
N LEU A 2 53.34 -64.00 19.72
CA LEU A 2 52.24 -63.04 19.54
C LEU A 2 52.25 -61.88 20.54
N SER A 3 52.70 -60.71 20.06
CA SER A 3 51.96 -59.44 20.12
C SER A 3 52.95 -58.27 20.16
N GLN A 4 52.56 -57.15 19.54
CA GLN A 4 53.15 -55.81 19.61
C GLN A 4 54.07 -55.41 18.44
N LEU A 5 53.47 -55.19 17.28
CA LEU A 5 53.85 -54.09 16.40
C LEU A 5 52.58 -53.37 15.97
N SER A 6 52.14 -52.41 16.80
CA SER A 6 51.06 -51.49 16.47
C SER A 6 51.52 -50.58 15.33
N ARG A 7 50.94 -50.75 14.13
CA ARG A 7 51.10 -49.81 13.02
C ARG A 7 50.36 -48.53 13.36
N SER A 8 51.11 -47.49 13.73
CA SER A 8 50.61 -46.12 13.78
C SER A 8 50.40 -45.63 12.34
N VAL A 9 49.20 -45.81 11.82
CA VAL A 9 48.73 -45.07 10.64
C VAL A 9 48.48 -43.64 11.10
N ARG A 10 49.44 -42.74 10.83
CA ARG A 10 49.19 -41.30 10.91
C ARG A 10 48.11 -40.98 9.88
N ARG A 11 46.85 -40.90 10.30
CA ARG A 11 45.79 -40.25 9.51
C ARG A 11 46.30 -38.85 9.21
N ALA A 12 46.54 -38.58 7.93
CA ALA A 12 46.84 -37.25 7.44
C ALA A 12 45.78 -36.30 8.01
N THR A 13 46.29 -35.32 8.75
CA THR A 13 45.60 -34.16 9.27
C THR A 13 44.62 -33.60 8.23
N GLY A 14 43.40 -33.33 8.69
CA GLY A 14 42.25 -32.98 7.86
C GLY A 14 42.58 -32.00 6.74
N VAL A 15 42.00 -32.28 5.58
CA VAL A 15 41.82 -31.30 4.51
C VAL A 15 40.97 -30.19 5.12
N ARG A 16 41.62 -29.16 5.67
CA ARG A 16 40.96 -27.90 5.97
C ARG A 16 40.53 -27.39 4.59
N SER A 17 39.23 -27.34 4.34
CA SER A 17 38.69 -26.54 3.26
C SER A 17 39.25 -25.13 3.47
N LEU A 18 40.17 -24.73 2.60
CA LEU A 18 40.59 -23.35 2.51
C LEU A 18 39.35 -22.60 2.03
N SER A 19 38.59 -22.05 2.98
CA SER A 19 37.57 -21.04 2.68
C SER A 19 38.31 -19.81 2.18
N THR A 20 38.63 -19.79 0.90
CA THR A 20 39.24 -18.66 0.19
C THR A 20 38.21 -17.62 -0.21
N SER A 21 37.05 -17.55 0.46
CA SER A 21 36.09 -16.50 0.16
C SER A 21 36.57 -15.20 0.82
N ALA A 22 37.37 -14.43 0.09
CA ALA A 22 37.33 -12.98 0.24
C ALA A 22 35.84 -12.56 0.24
N PRO A 23 35.40 -11.68 1.15
CA PRO A 23 34.00 -11.26 1.20
C PRO A 23 33.62 -10.72 -0.17
N TYR A 24 32.54 -11.25 -0.76
CA TYR A 24 32.06 -10.78 -2.05
C TYR A 24 31.63 -9.32 -1.92
N VAL A 25 32.40 -8.42 -2.53
CA VAL A 25 32.09 -7.00 -2.59
C VAL A 25 31.15 -6.78 -3.75
N ILE A 26 30.01 -6.14 -3.47
CA ILE A 26 29.06 -5.78 -4.50
C ILE A 26 29.71 -4.67 -5.37
N PRO A 27 29.78 -4.84 -6.71
CA PRO A 27 30.37 -3.84 -7.59
C PRO A 27 29.60 -2.51 -7.56
N GLU A 28 30.24 -1.41 -7.95
CA GLU A 28 29.64 -0.09 -7.99
C GLU A 28 28.51 0.01 -9.03
N PHE A 29 27.57 0.93 -8.81
CA PHE A 29 26.40 1.11 -9.66
C PHE A 29 26.71 1.22 -11.17
N PRO A 30 27.64 2.08 -11.63
CA PRO A 30 27.90 2.23 -13.07
C PRO A 30 28.43 0.94 -13.70
N SER A 31 29.33 0.24 -12.99
CA SER A 31 29.89 -1.03 -13.46
C SER A 31 28.83 -2.12 -13.60
N LEU A 32 27.88 -2.18 -12.66
CA LEU A 32 26.75 -3.12 -12.72
C LEU A 32 25.82 -2.81 -13.90
N LEU A 33 25.55 -1.54 -14.15
CA LEU A 33 24.70 -1.11 -15.26
C LEU A 33 25.30 -1.48 -16.61
N GLU A 34 26.56 -1.11 -16.84
CA GLU A 34 27.30 -1.45 -18.07
C GLU A 34 27.38 -2.96 -18.28
N ASP A 35 27.61 -3.72 -17.20
CA ASP A 35 27.64 -5.17 -17.24
C ASP A 35 26.30 -5.77 -17.67
N ILE A 36 25.18 -5.26 -17.15
CA ILE A 36 23.83 -5.70 -17.51
C ILE A 36 23.55 -5.37 -18.98
N GLU A 37 23.84 -4.15 -19.42
CA GLU A 37 23.61 -3.72 -20.80
C GLU A 37 24.45 -4.51 -21.80
N ARG A 38 25.73 -4.74 -21.49
CA ARG A 38 26.64 -5.54 -22.30
C ARG A 38 26.19 -6.99 -22.40
N ASP A 39 25.77 -7.58 -21.29
CA ASP A 39 25.25 -8.96 -21.28
C ASP A 39 23.91 -9.05 -22.05
N ALA A 40 23.06 -8.02 -21.93
CA ALA A 40 21.81 -7.93 -22.69
C ALA A 40 22.05 -7.83 -24.20
N ALA A 41 23.00 -7.00 -24.64
CA ALA A 41 23.39 -6.82 -26.04
C ALA A 41 23.99 -8.11 -26.64
N LYS A 42 24.76 -8.85 -25.84
CA LYS A 42 25.37 -10.13 -26.25
C LYS A 42 24.43 -11.33 -26.13
N ASN A 43 23.15 -11.13 -25.80
CA ASN A 43 22.16 -12.18 -25.54
C ASN A 43 22.64 -13.23 -24.52
N LYS A 44 23.42 -12.81 -23.53
CA LYS A 44 23.85 -13.68 -22.43
C LYS A 44 22.76 -13.77 -21.38
N PHE A 45 22.72 -14.88 -20.66
CA PHE A 45 21.84 -15.05 -19.51
C PHE A 45 22.25 -14.08 -18.39
N ILE A 46 21.32 -13.23 -17.96
CA ILE A 46 21.53 -12.24 -16.90
C ILE A 46 20.90 -12.75 -15.61
N LYS A 47 21.69 -12.88 -14.54
CA LYS A 47 21.17 -13.33 -13.25
C LYS A 47 20.36 -12.22 -12.58
N VAL A 48 19.20 -12.56 -12.00
CA VAL A 48 18.36 -11.63 -11.22
C VAL A 48 19.12 -10.97 -10.06
N SER A 49 20.12 -11.65 -9.48
CA SER A 49 20.97 -11.07 -8.44
C SER A 49 21.71 -9.81 -8.89
N LYS A 50 22.01 -9.65 -10.18
CA LYS A 50 22.61 -8.42 -10.71
C LYS A 50 21.65 -7.24 -10.59
N LEU A 51 20.37 -7.43 -10.92
CA LEU A 51 19.32 -6.43 -10.75
C LEU A 51 19.11 -6.06 -9.27
N THR A 52 19.04 -7.06 -8.40
CA THR A 52 18.92 -6.80 -6.95
C THR A 52 20.11 -6.02 -6.41
N ASN A 53 21.32 -6.36 -6.86
CA ASN A 53 22.53 -5.63 -6.47
C ASN A 53 22.57 -4.22 -7.03
N LEU A 54 22.04 -4.00 -8.23
CA LEU A 54 21.91 -2.66 -8.82
C LEU A 54 21.11 -1.74 -7.89
N PHE A 55 19.93 -2.17 -7.43
CA PHE A 55 19.11 -1.38 -6.50
C PHE A 55 19.77 -1.15 -5.13
N LYS A 56 20.58 -2.10 -4.64
CA LYS A 56 21.35 -1.91 -3.41
C LYS A 56 22.41 -0.83 -3.52
N GLN A 57 22.94 -0.60 -4.72
CA GLN A 57 24.03 0.34 -5.00
C GLN A 57 23.54 1.71 -5.47
N VAL A 58 22.23 1.93 -5.57
CA VAL A 58 21.68 3.24 -5.96
C VAL A 58 22.01 4.28 -4.88
N THR A 59 22.67 5.36 -5.30
CA THR A 59 23.08 6.47 -4.43
C THR A 59 22.40 7.80 -4.74
N THR A 60 21.85 7.97 -5.94
CA THR A 60 21.17 9.20 -6.37
C THR A 60 19.81 8.90 -6.98
N LYS A 61 18.93 9.92 -7.04
CA LYS A 61 17.62 9.81 -7.71
C LYS A 61 17.76 9.49 -9.20
N GLU A 62 18.69 10.12 -9.90
CA GLU A 62 18.95 9.84 -11.32
C GLU A 62 19.35 8.37 -11.56
N GLN A 63 20.20 7.81 -10.68
CA GLN A 63 20.55 6.39 -10.75
C GLN A 63 19.33 5.49 -10.52
N LEU A 64 18.40 5.89 -9.65
CA LEU A 64 17.16 5.16 -9.41
C LEU A 64 16.26 5.14 -10.66
N ASP A 65 16.11 6.28 -11.33
CA ASP A 65 15.35 6.36 -12.58
C ASP A 65 15.97 5.47 -13.66
N THR A 66 17.29 5.52 -13.80
CA THR A 66 18.03 4.67 -14.75
C THR A 66 17.87 3.19 -14.40
N ALA A 67 17.99 2.82 -13.12
CA ALA A 67 17.78 1.46 -12.63
C ALA A 67 16.36 0.96 -12.87
N THR A 68 15.36 1.84 -12.79
CA THR A 68 13.96 1.50 -13.07
C THR A 68 13.78 1.16 -14.56
N GLN A 69 14.48 1.84 -15.47
CA GLN A 69 14.45 1.48 -16.89
C GLN A 69 15.07 0.11 -17.17
N VAL A 70 15.96 -0.38 -16.31
CA VAL A 70 16.55 -1.72 -16.44
C VAL A 70 15.50 -2.83 -16.33
N PHE A 71 14.35 -2.60 -15.67
CA PHE A 71 13.25 -3.58 -15.69
C PHE A 71 12.82 -3.95 -17.12
N LYS A 72 12.79 -3.00 -18.06
CA LYS A 72 12.47 -3.26 -19.47
C LYS A 72 13.45 -4.24 -20.12
N VAL A 73 14.72 -4.19 -19.72
CA VAL A 73 15.74 -5.12 -20.22
C VAL A 73 15.45 -6.54 -19.74
N TYR A 74 15.10 -6.71 -18.46
CA TYR A 74 14.77 -8.01 -17.89
C TYR A 74 13.46 -8.58 -18.47
N GLU A 75 12.45 -7.73 -18.67
CA GLU A 75 11.19 -8.12 -19.33
C GLU A 75 11.40 -8.60 -20.77
N ARG A 76 12.20 -7.87 -21.57
CA ARG A 76 12.55 -8.28 -22.94
C ARG A 76 13.32 -9.60 -23.00
N LYS A 77 14.01 -9.96 -21.92
CA LYS A 77 14.71 -11.24 -21.78
C LYS A 77 13.86 -12.32 -21.10
N PHE A 78 12.61 -12.03 -20.76
CA PHE A 78 11.70 -12.93 -20.05
C PHE A 78 12.27 -13.41 -18.71
N ILE A 79 12.95 -12.51 -17.99
CA ILE A 79 13.52 -12.78 -16.67
C ILE A 79 12.69 -12.03 -15.63
N ASP A 80 11.99 -12.80 -14.80
CA ASP A 80 11.14 -12.23 -13.76
C ASP A 80 11.98 -11.70 -12.57
N PRO A 81 11.65 -10.49 -12.06
CA PRO A 81 12.17 -10.04 -10.77
C PRO A 81 11.76 -10.99 -9.63
N THR A 82 12.50 -10.95 -8.52
CA THR A 82 12.11 -11.69 -7.31
C THR A 82 11.49 -10.75 -6.28
N GLU A 83 10.80 -11.31 -5.27
CA GLU A 83 10.26 -10.55 -4.13
C GLU A 83 11.35 -9.71 -3.44
N ASN A 84 12.55 -10.27 -3.31
CA ASN A 84 13.70 -9.55 -2.77
C ASN A 84 14.10 -8.35 -3.66
N THR A 85 14.05 -8.50 -4.98
CA THR A 85 14.31 -7.39 -5.92
C THR A 85 13.28 -6.28 -5.75
N ALA A 86 11.99 -6.61 -5.67
CA ALA A 86 10.92 -5.65 -5.46
C ALA A 86 11.04 -4.92 -4.12
N GLY A 87 11.37 -5.65 -3.05
CA GLY A 87 11.62 -5.08 -1.73
C GLY A 87 12.80 -4.11 -1.71
N GLU A 88 13.92 -4.46 -2.37
CA GLU A 88 15.09 -3.57 -2.43
C GLU A 88 14.89 -2.37 -3.35
N PHE A 89 14.11 -2.52 -4.42
CA PHE A 89 13.66 -1.39 -5.25
C PHE A 89 12.88 -0.37 -4.41
N LEU A 90 11.82 -0.81 -3.71
CA LEU A 90 11.03 0.08 -2.85
C LEU A 90 11.87 0.70 -1.73
N LYS A 91 12.79 -0.06 -1.14
CA LYS A 91 13.71 0.47 -0.13
C LYS A 91 14.63 1.55 -0.72
N ALA A 92 15.10 1.39 -1.95
CA ALA A 92 15.89 2.40 -2.64
C ALA A 92 15.07 3.68 -2.91
N CYS A 93 13.81 3.54 -3.36
CA CYS A 93 12.88 4.66 -3.52
C CYS A 93 12.72 5.45 -2.21
N LEU A 94 12.47 4.73 -1.10
CA LEU A 94 12.30 5.33 0.22
C LEU A 94 13.55 6.03 0.73
N LYS A 95 14.74 5.47 0.49
CA LYS A 95 16.02 6.05 0.91
C LYS A 95 16.31 7.38 0.24
N HIS A 96 15.87 7.55 -1.01
CA HIS A 96 16.10 8.74 -1.82
C HIS A 96 14.90 9.68 -1.89
N ASP A 97 13.91 9.46 -1.02
CA ASP A 97 12.68 10.25 -0.95
C ASP A 97 11.87 10.29 -2.27
N ALA A 98 12.11 9.29 -3.13
CA ALA A 98 11.63 9.20 -4.51
C ALA A 98 10.47 8.19 -4.64
N GLY A 99 9.41 8.40 -3.84
CA GLY A 99 8.20 7.58 -3.89
C GLY A 99 7.45 7.70 -5.23
N ASP A 100 7.58 8.85 -5.90
CA ASP A 100 7.10 9.11 -7.26
C ASP A 100 7.64 8.10 -8.28
N VAL A 101 8.90 7.69 -8.15
CA VAL A 101 9.52 6.68 -9.01
C VAL A 101 8.88 5.30 -8.81
N ALA A 102 8.50 4.96 -7.57
CA ALA A 102 7.79 3.70 -7.30
C ALA A 102 6.38 3.72 -7.93
N LEU A 103 5.66 4.83 -7.82
CA LEU A 103 4.36 5.01 -8.43
C LEU A 103 4.40 4.91 -9.96
N THR A 104 5.32 5.63 -10.58
CA THR A 104 5.50 5.57 -12.04
C THR A 104 5.90 4.16 -12.48
N ALA A 105 6.68 3.43 -11.68
CA ALA A 105 6.99 2.04 -11.98
C ALA A 105 5.75 1.14 -11.95
N PHE A 106 4.84 1.32 -10.99
CA PHE A 106 3.59 0.57 -10.94
C PHE A 106 2.62 0.95 -12.07
N ALA A 107 2.48 2.25 -12.36
CA ALA A 107 1.63 2.75 -13.44
C ALA A 107 2.12 2.28 -14.83
N ASN A 108 3.43 2.11 -15.01
CA ASN A 108 4.02 1.57 -16.24
C ASN A 108 3.86 0.06 -16.40
N ASN A 109 3.19 -0.62 -15.47
CA ASN A 109 2.95 -2.07 -15.49
C ASN A 109 4.22 -2.91 -15.52
N PHE A 110 5.30 -2.45 -14.87
CA PHE A 110 6.50 -3.28 -14.77
C PHE A 110 6.21 -4.55 -13.99
N ARG A 111 6.78 -5.67 -14.44
CA ARG A 111 6.59 -6.99 -13.81
C ARG A 111 7.01 -7.02 -12.33
N VAL A 112 7.83 -6.07 -11.88
CA VAL A 112 8.19 -5.93 -10.47
C VAL A 112 6.97 -5.77 -9.55
N GLY A 113 5.87 -5.16 -10.03
CA GLY A 113 4.63 -4.98 -9.27
C GLY A 113 4.02 -6.29 -8.77
N LEU A 114 4.12 -7.36 -9.58
CA LEU A 114 3.65 -8.71 -9.23
C LEU A 114 4.39 -9.35 -8.06
N PHE A 115 5.61 -8.89 -7.79
CA PHE A 115 6.49 -9.45 -6.75
C PHE A 115 6.56 -8.58 -5.50
N VAL A 116 5.78 -7.49 -5.44
CA VAL A 116 5.71 -6.62 -4.26
C VAL A 116 4.91 -7.32 -3.17
N THR A 117 5.47 -7.38 -1.97
CA THR A 117 4.79 -7.90 -0.78
C THR A 117 4.18 -6.76 0.05
N ALA A 118 3.22 -7.08 0.92
CA ALA A 118 2.55 -6.08 1.76
C ALA A 118 3.51 -5.29 2.67
N GLY A 119 4.62 -5.88 3.10
CA GLY A 119 5.59 -5.23 4.00
C GLY A 119 6.25 -3.99 3.37
N PRO A 120 6.99 -4.13 2.25
CA PRO A 120 7.52 -3.00 1.48
C PRO A 120 6.45 -2.01 1.03
N LEU A 121 5.28 -2.49 0.60
CA LEU A 121 4.16 -1.64 0.19
C LEU A 121 3.70 -0.72 1.32
N ASN A 122 3.49 -1.25 2.53
CA ASN A 122 3.07 -0.45 3.68
C ASN A 122 4.07 0.64 4.06
N LYS A 123 5.37 0.39 3.83
CA LYS A 123 6.40 1.41 4.05
C LYS A 123 6.30 2.54 3.03
N LEU A 124 5.95 2.23 1.78
CA LEU A 124 5.67 3.23 0.75
C LEU A 124 4.42 4.06 1.11
N LEU A 125 3.34 3.41 1.54
CA LEU A 125 2.13 4.12 1.97
C LEU A 125 2.39 5.02 3.20
N ALA A 126 3.16 4.54 4.17
CA ALA A 126 3.56 5.34 5.33
C ALA A 126 4.41 6.56 4.93
N HIS A 127 5.23 6.43 3.88
CA HIS A 127 6.03 7.54 3.34
C HIS A 127 5.16 8.62 2.70
N PHE A 128 4.17 8.25 1.89
CA PHE A 128 3.20 9.22 1.34
C PHE A 128 2.33 9.84 2.44
N HIS A 129 1.92 9.05 3.43
CA HIS A 129 1.17 9.56 4.57
C HIS A 129 1.95 10.63 5.35
N ALA A 130 3.25 10.42 5.57
CA ALA A 130 4.10 11.41 6.24
C ALA A 130 4.23 12.73 5.45
N LYS A 131 4.02 12.69 4.13
CA LYS A 131 4.01 13.85 3.24
C LYS A 131 2.63 14.48 3.06
N ASN A 132 1.59 13.92 3.69
CA ASN A 132 0.17 14.28 3.46
C ASN A 132 -0.25 14.18 1.98
N ASP A 133 0.34 13.25 1.24
CA ASP A 133 0.01 13.02 -0.17
C ASP A 133 -1.01 11.87 -0.29
N ASP A 134 -2.27 12.20 0.00
CA ASP A 134 -3.37 11.24 -0.02
C ASP A 134 -3.69 10.75 -1.44
N ALA A 135 -3.46 11.59 -2.46
CA ALA A 135 -3.63 11.22 -3.86
C ALA A 135 -2.69 10.08 -4.27
N SER A 136 -1.41 10.17 -3.86
CA SER A 136 -0.42 9.11 -4.10
C SER A 136 -0.74 7.80 -3.38
N ILE A 137 -1.33 7.86 -2.17
CA ILE A 137 -1.78 6.66 -1.44
C ILE A 137 -2.87 5.93 -2.22
N VAL A 138 -3.90 6.66 -2.68
CA VAL A 138 -5.01 6.10 -3.45
C VAL A 138 -4.52 5.55 -4.78
N ALA A 139 -3.68 6.29 -5.51
CA ALA A 139 -3.09 5.82 -6.76
C ALA A 139 -2.26 4.54 -6.56
N THR A 140 -1.46 4.46 -5.49
CA THR A 140 -0.70 3.24 -5.18
C THR A 140 -1.64 2.06 -4.93
N PHE A 141 -2.75 2.29 -4.23
CA PHE A 141 -3.74 1.24 -3.96
C PHE A 141 -4.40 0.74 -5.25
N ASP A 142 -4.85 1.64 -6.11
CA ASP A 142 -5.49 1.27 -7.39
C ASP A 142 -4.54 0.48 -8.29
N GLU A 143 -3.26 0.89 -8.36
CA GLU A 143 -2.24 0.15 -9.09
C GLU A 143 -1.96 -1.22 -8.45
N THR A 144 -1.86 -1.30 -7.12
CA THR A 144 -1.59 -2.57 -6.42
C THR A 144 -2.75 -3.56 -6.49
N ASN A 145 -3.98 -3.08 -6.59
CA ASN A 145 -5.17 -3.91 -6.75
C ASN A 145 -5.16 -4.67 -8.10
N LYS A 146 -4.48 -4.15 -9.13
CA LYS A 146 -4.31 -4.83 -10.43
C LYS A 146 -3.42 -6.08 -10.34
N TYR A 147 -2.52 -6.12 -9.36
CA TYR A 147 -1.53 -7.20 -9.22
C TYR A 147 -1.98 -8.33 -8.28
N ASP A 148 -3.23 -8.31 -7.80
CA ASP A 148 -3.79 -9.26 -6.82
C ASP A 148 -2.87 -9.48 -5.59
N ILE A 149 -2.21 -8.41 -5.15
CA ILE A 149 -1.31 -8.47 -4.00
C ILE A 149 -2.15 -8.76 -2.75
N LYS A 150 -1.69 -9.70 -1.93
CA LYS A 150 -2.32 -9.99 -0.63
C LYS A 150 -2.10 -8.83 0.33
N LEU A 151 -3.01 -7.85 0.28
CA LEU A 151 -3.01 -6.68 1.16
C LEU A 151 -3.29 -7.09 2.60
N ASN A 152 -2.80 -6.30 3.55
CA ASN A 152 -3.03 -6.53 4.98
C ASN A 152 -3.86 -5.41 5.61
N ALA A 153 -4.25 -5.59 6.87
CA ALA A 153 -5.05 -4.60 7.60
C ALA A 153 -4.41 -3.21 7.63
N THR A 154 -3.09 -3.15 7.74
CA THR A 154 -2.35 -1.89 7.73
C THR A 154 -2.48 -1.17 6.38
N THR A 155 -2.45 -1.89 5.25
CA THR A 155 -2.65 -1.31 3.92
C THR A 155 -4.03 -0.68 3.82
N TYR A 156 -5.09 -1.42 4.19
CA TYR A 156 -6.46 -0.90 4.14
C TYR A 156 -6.63 0.33 5.04
N ARG A 157 -6.03 0.33 6.24
CA ARG A 157 -6.08 1.48 7.14
C ARG A 157 -5.54 2.76 6.50
N TYR A 158 -4.36 2.71 5.87
CA TYR A 158 -3.79 3.90 5.23
C TYR A 158 -4.68 4.43 4.10
N VAL A 159 -5.24 3.55 3.29
CA VAL A 159 -6.04 3.93 2.12
C VAL A 159 -7.42 4.46 2.52
N ILE A 160 -8.09 3.82 3.47
CA ILE A 160 -9.38 4.28 4.01
C ILE A 160 -9.21 5.68 4.61
N ASN A 161 -8.20 5.89 5.46
CA ASN A 161 -7.95 7.20 6.06
C ASN A 161 -7.63 8.26 5.00
N ALA A 162 -6.85 7.92 3.97
CA ALA A 162 -6.53 8.83 2.88
C ALA A 162 -7.79 9.24 2.07
N LEU A 163 -8.68 8.29 1.76
CA LEU A 163 -9.94 8.56 1.06
C LEU A 163 -10.89 9.43 1.89
N LEU A 164 -10.95 9.21 3.21
CA LEU A 164 -11.77 10.03 4.09
C LEU A 164 -11.25 11.47 4.16
N ARG A 165 -9.93 11.66 4.22
CA ARG A 165 -9.31 13.00 4.18
C ARG A 165 -9.44 13.69 2.82
N SER A 166 -9.49 12.93 1.71
CA SER A 166 -9.75 13.49 0.38
C SER A 166 -11.22 13.83 0.14
N GLY A 167 -12.13 13.44 1.05
CA GLY A 167 -13.58 13.65 0.93
C GLY A 167 -14.32 12.55 0.16
N ASP A 168 -13.63 11.49 -0.27
CA ASP A 168 -14.18 10.36 -1.02
C ASP A 168 -14.79 9.30 -0.09
N ALA A 169 -15.71 9.71 0.78
CA ALA A 169 -16.25 8.82 1.82
C ALA A 169 -17.04 7.61 1.27
N ASP A 170 -17.62 7.71 0.07
CA ASP A 170 -18.30 6.56 -0.56
C ASP A 170 -17.32 5.44 -0.93
N LYS A 171 -16.19 5.78 -1.54
CA LYS A 171 -15.13 4.82 -1.86
C LYS A 171 -14.52 4.23 -0.59
N ALA A 172 -14.36 5.04 0.45
CA ALA A 172 -13.89 4.57 1.74
C ALA A 172 -14.83 3.49 2.30
N LEU A 173 -16.15 3.69 2.19
CA LEU A 173 -17.16 2.72 2.63
C LEU A 173 -17.09 1.40 1.83
N GLU A 174 -16.97 1.49 0.50
CA GLU A 174 -16.79 0.32 -0.36
C GLU A 174 -15.54 -0.49 0.02
N LEU A 175 -14.44 0.20 0.34
CA LEU A 175 -13.22 -0.44 0.82
C LEU A 175 -13.36 -1.06 2.20
N ILE A 176 -14.09 -0.42 3.12
CA ILE A 176 -14.41 -1.00 4.43
C ILE A 176 -15.17 -2.31 4.26
N ASN A 177 -16.22 -2.32 3.44
CA ASN A 177 -17.01 -3.53 3.15
C ASN A 177 -16.15 -4.64 2.51
N THR A 178 -15.28 -4.27 1.57
CA THR A 178 -14.36 -5.20 0.91
C THR A 178 -13.33 -5.77 1.91
N ALA A 179 -12.74 -4.92 2.76
CA ALA A 179 -11.76 -5.32 3.77
C ALA A 179 -12.39 -6.19 4.86
N ALA A 180 -13.63 -5.88 5.26
CA ALA A 180 -14.40 -6.64 6.22
C ALA A 180 -14.72 -8.05 5.69
N SER A 181 -15.18 -8.15 4.43
CA SER A 181 -15.41 -9.43 3.74
C SER A 181 -14.14 -10.29 3.65
N LYS A 182 -12.97 -9.65 3.48
CA LYS A 182 -11.66 -10.29 3.45
C LYS A 182 -11.07 -10.57 4.85
N LYS A 183 -11.83 -10.33 5.94
CA LYS A 183 -11.37 -10.45 7.35
C LYS A 183 -10.04 -9.75 7.62
N SER A 184 -9.77 -8.68 6.88
CA SER A 184 -8.54 -7.90 6.95
C SER A 184 -8.78 -6.51 7.53
N LEU A 185 -9.97 -6.27 8.09
CA LEU A 185 -10.33 -5.01 8.74
C LEU A 185 -10.08 -5.12 10.26
N ALA A 186 -9.48 -4.08 10.84
CA ALA A 186 -9.25 -3.99 12.28
C ALA A 186 -10.25 -3.01 12.93
N VAL A 187 -10.60 -3.24 14.19
CA VAL A 187 -11.48 -2.36 14.98
C VAL A 187 -10.92 -0.94 15.00
N ASP A 188 -9.61 -0.79 15.25
CA ASP A 188 -8.94 0.52 15.31
C ASP A 188 -9.09 1.32 14.01
N THR A 189 -9.06 0.65 12.87
CA THR A 189 -9.27 1.30 11.56
C THR A 189 -10.69 1.83 11.42
N CYS A 190 -11.68 1.11 11.95
CA CYS A 190 -13.06 1.57 11.93
C CYS A 190 -13.26 2.76 12.88
N ASN A 191 -12.62 2.75 14.05
CA ASN A 191 -12.68 3.87 15.00
C ASN A 191 -12.07 5.14 14.40
N GLU A 192 -10.90 5.03 13.79
CA GLU A 192 -10.24 6.13 13.08
C GLU A 192 -11.15 6.64 11.94
N ALA A 193 -11.73 5.74 11.14
CA ALA A 193 -12.64 6.10 10.06
C ALA A 193 -13.89 6.84 10.56
N ILE A 194 -14.51 6.36 11.63
CA ILE A 194 -15.68 7.01 12.25
C ILE A 194 -15.31 8.41 12.76
N THR A 195 -14.15 8.55 13.41
CA THR A 195 -13.68 9.86 13.90
C THR A 195 -13.53 10.85 12.74
N LEU A 196 -12.89 10.43 11.64
CA LEU A 196 -12.71 11.25 10.45
C LEU A 196 -14.05 11.61 9.78
N LEU A 197 -15.02 10.68 9.74
CA LEU A 197 -16.35 10.95 9.19
C LEU A 197 -17.14 11.96 10.04
N VAL A 198 -17.04 11.87 11.37
CA VAL A 198 -17.67 12.82 12.30
C VAL A 198 -17.04 14.21 12.14
N GLU A 199 -15.71 14.30 12.03
CA GLU A 199 -15.01 15.57 11.77
C GLU A 199 -15.37 16.17 10.41
N ALA A 200 -15.59 15.33 9.40
CA ALA A 200 -16.02 15.76 8.07
C ALA A 200 -17.52 16.11 7.97
N GLY A 201 -18.30 15.93 9.04
CA GLY A 201 -19.75 16.16 9.06
C GLY A 201 -20.57 15.13 8.27
N ALA A 202 -19.95 14.04 7.81
CA ALA A 202 -20.58 12.97 7.03
C ALA A 202 -21.23 11.93 7.97
N HIS A 203 -22.11 12.40 8.85
CA HIS A 203 -22.68 11.60 9.94
C HIS A 203 -23.54 10.43 9.44
N ASP A 204 -24.22 10.57 8.29
CA ASP A 204 -25.05 9.51 7.71
C ASP A 204 -24.25 8.22 7.47
N LYS A 205 -23.01 8.37 6.98
CA LYS A 205 -22.11 7.25 6.64
C LYS A 205 -21.52 6.55 7.87
N VAL A 206 -21.59 7.18 9.06
CA VAL A 206 -21.13 6.55 10.30
C VAL A 206 -21.97 5.30 10.62
N SER A 207 -23.28 5.38 10.38
CA SER A 207 -24.20 4.26 10.60
C SER A 207 -23.85 3.05 9.72
N ASP A 208 -23.49 3.29 8.45
CA ASP A 208 -23.08 2.25 7.51
C ASP A 208 -21.77 1.57 7.92
N VAL A 209 -20.80 2.33 8.44
CA VAL A 209 -19.54 1.75 8.96
C VAL A 209 -19.80 0.85 10.16
N VAL A 210 -20.66 1.26 11.09
CA VAL A 210 -21.04 0.45 12.27
C VAL A 210 -21.82 -0.81 11.85
N ALA A 211 -22.69 -0.70 10.84
CA ALA A 211 -23.40 -1.84 10.27
C ALA A 211 -22.43 -2.84 9.60
N ALA A 212 -21.42 -2.34 8.88
CA ALA A 212 -20.38 -3.15 8.27
C ALA A 212 -19.54 -3.90 9.33
N MET A 213 -19.20 -3.24 10.45
CA MET A 213 -18.51 -3.89 11.57
C MET A 213 -19.33 -5.04 12.17
N THR A 214 -20.60 -4.77 12.47
CA THR A 214 -21.51 -5.74 13.11
C THR A 214 -21.74 -6.96 12.21
N SER A 215 -21.97 -6.73 10.92
CA SER A 215 -22.21 -7.80 9.93
C SER A 215 -21.01 -8.72 9.74
N ASN A 216 -19.79 -8.24 10.03
CA ASN A 216 -18.56 -9.01 9.91
C ASN A 216 -18.06 -9.57 11.26
N GLY A 217 -18.85 -9.45 12.33
CA GLY A 217 -18.52 -9.97 13.65
C GLY A 217 -17.37 -9.23 14.34
N ILE A 218 -17.15 -7.96 13.98
CA ILE A 218 -16.17 -7.08 14.63
C ILE A 218 -16.85 -6.43 15.83
N GLU A 219 -16.42 -6.75 17.04
CA GLU A 219 -17.02 -6.22 18.26
C GLU A 219 -16.76 -4.71 18.39
N ALA A 220 -17.85 -3.95 18.41
CA ALA A 220 -17.85 -2.52 18.68
C ALA A 220 -17.38 -2.25 20.12
N ASN A 221 -16.32 -1.46 20.26
CA ASN A 221 -15.81 -1.02 21.57
C ASN A 221 -16.61 0.19 22.10
N ASP A 222 -16.39 0.56 23.37
CA ASP A 222 -17.09 1.70 23.97
C ASP A 222 -16.85 3.02 23.21
N ALA A 223 -15.69 3.16 22.56
CA ALA A 223 -15.38 4.31 21.72
C ALA A 223 -16.23 4.36 20.44
N THR A 224 -16.45 3.24 19.75
CA THR A 224 -17.34 3.19 18.57
C THR A 224 -18.76 3.56 18.94
N LYS A 225 -19.26 3.12 20.10
CA LYS A 225 -20.61 3.44 20.57
C LYS A 225 -20.73 4.93 20.86
N ALA A 226 -19.78 5.50 21.62
CA ALA A 226 -19.77 6.92 21.92
C ALA A 226 -19.69 7.80 20.66
N LEU A 227 -18.88 7.39 19.67
CA LEU A 227 -18.76 8.10 18.40
C LEU A 227 -20.01 7.95 17.52
N ALA A 228 -20.65 6.78 17.52
CA ALA A 228 -21.91 6.54 16.81
C ALA A 228 -23.05 7.34 17.45
N ASP A 229 -23.12 7.41 18.78
CA ASP A 229 -24.10 8.20 19.52
C ASP A 229 -23.91 9.71 19.23
N ALA A 230 -22.66 10.18 19.14
CA ALA A 230 -22.35 11.55 18.75
C ALA A 230 -22.80 11.87 17.31
N ALA A 231 -22.59 10.94 16.37
CA ALA A 231 -23.04 11.08 14.99
C ALA A 231 -24.58 11.04 14.87
N ALA A 232 -25.25 10.19 15.67
CA ALA A 232 -26.71 10.10 15.73
C ALA A 232 -27.35 11.37 16.30
N ALA A 233 -26.74 11.98 17.32
CA ALA A 233 -27.19 13.26 17.85
C ALA A 233 -27.02 14.40 16.83
N ALA A 234 -25.93 14.39 16.05
CA ALA A 234 -25.68 15.39 15.02
C ALA A 234 -26.64 15.25 13.82
N THR A 235 -26.95 14.03 13.38
CA THR A 235 -27.96 13.79 12.32
C THR A 235 -29.36 14.21 12.77
N ALA A 236 -29.75 13.90 14.01
CA ALA A 236 -31.03 14.34 14.58
C ALA A 236 -31.16 15.87 14.64
N ALA A 237 -30.07 16.57 14.99
CA ALA A 237 -30.05 18.03 15.00
C ALA A 237 -30.15 18.65 13.58
N VAL A 238 -29.63 17.96 12.56
CA VAL A 238 -29.77 18.39 11.15
C VAL A 238 -31.20 18.17 10.65
N GLU A 239 -31.83 17.03 10.97
CA GLU A 239 -33.25 16.79 10.66
C GLU A 239 -34.17 17.81 11.36
N GLU A 240 -33.91 18.15 12.63
CA GLU A 240 -34.73 19.11 13.39
C GLU A 240 -34.60 20.54 12.83
N ALA A 241 -33.42 20.94 12.35
CA ALA A 241 -33.19 22.24 11.71
C ALA A 241 -33.80 22.36 10.29
N THR A 242 -34.09 21.24 9.62
CA THR A 242 -34.68 21.26 8.26
C THR A 242 -36.21 21.39 8.30
N ILE A 243 -36.83 21.20 9.47
CA ILE A 243 -38.29 21.37 9.67
C ILE A 243 -38.66 22.84 9.93
N GLU A 244 -37.67 23.71 10.20
CA GLU A 244 -37.89 25.08 10.66
C GLU A 244 -37.36 26.15 9.67
N GLU A 245 -37.74 26.08 8.39
CA GLU A 245 -37.83 27.29 7.56
C GLU A 245 -39.21 27.43 6.91
N PRO A 246 -39.75 28.66 6.87
CA PRO A 246 -41.18 28.92 7.02
C PRO A 246 -41.92 28.87 5.69
N SER A 247 -43.12 28.29 5.74
CA SER A 247 -44.16 28.45 4.73
C SER A 247 -44.55 29.91 4.57
N ALA A 248 -43.88 30.62 3.65
CA ALA A 248 -44.22 31.98 3.26
C ALA A 248 -45.13 31.96 2.01
N GLU A 249 -46.36 32.41 2.25
CA GLU A 249 -47.24 33.15 1.32
C GLU A 249 -47.82 32.39 0.11
N VAL A 250 -49.01 31.81 0.32
CA VAL A 250 -50.03 31.72 -0.75
C VAL A 250 -50.96 32.92 -0.57
N GLU A 251 -50.81 33.90 -1.45
CA GLU A 251 -51.75 35.01 -1.65
C GLU A 251 -53.19 34.48 -1.71
N THR A 252 -54.03 34.95 -0.81
CA THR A 252 -55.48 34.82 -0.90
C THR A 252 -56.01 35.86 -1.89
N ASP A 253 -56.20 35.46 -3.14
CA ASP A 253 -57.00 36.23 -4.11
C ASP A 253 -58.50 35.96 -3.83
N GLU A 254 -59.11 36.83 -3.02
CA GLU A 254 -60.57 36.87 -2.81
C GLU A 254 -61.26 37.46 -4.06
N ALA A 255 -61.53 36.61 -5.05
CA ALA A 255 -62.50 36.91 -6.09
C ALA A 255 -63.94 36.83 -5.52
N LYS A 256 -64.48 37.97 -5.09
CA LYS A 256 -65.92 38.12 -4.82
C LYS A 256 -66.70 38.17 -6.14
N ASP A 257 -67.19 37.01 -6.53
CA ASP A 257 -68.35 36.88 -7.41
C ASP A 257 -69.61 37.28 -6.63
N LYS A 258 -70.44 38.15 -7.22
CA LYS A 258 -71.78 38.46 -6.71
C LYS A 258 -72.73 38.54 -7.92
N PRO A 259 -73.71 37.63 -8.03
CA PRO A 259 -74.78 37.76 -9.00
C PRO A 259 -75.97 38.49 -8.35
N SER A 260 -76.61 39.41 -9.08
CA SER A 260 -78.08 39.53 -9.14
C SER A 260 -78.54 40.75 -9.94
N ALA A 261 -79.42 40.46 -10.90
CA ALA A 261 -80.52 41.28 -11.44
C ALA A 261 -80.18 42.52 -12.28
#